data_AF-A0A1B8QQ21-F1
#
_entry.id   AF-A0A1B8QQ21-F1
#
_cell.length_a   1.000
_cell.length_b   1.000
_cell.length_c   1.000
_cell.angle_alpha   90.00
_cell.angle_beta   90.00
_cell.angle_gamma   90.00
#
_symmetry.space_group_name_H-M   'P 1'
#
loop_
_entity.id
_entity.type
_entity.pdbx_description
1 polymer ?
#
loop_
_entity_poly.entity_id
_entity_poly.type
_entity_poly.pdbx_seq_one_letter_code
_entity_poly.pdbx_strand_id
1 'polypeptide(L)'
;MDNSELVSLAEQKFEELQSRIYGEINALLKYAKLNALDVLKNRTPTYSESAAILKQYVGIIEKLQDMGIPIPKQAIVELEKIVTIFTSLAVAIDQQDVEGLGAAIAALDCEPYIL
;
A
#
# COMPACT_ATOMS: atom_id res chain seq x y z
N MET A 1 5.44 32.57 0.30
CA MET A 1 6.08 31.25 0.20
C MET A 1 6.96 31.28 -1.01
N ASP A 2 8.25 31.10 -0.78
CA ASP A 2 9.22 30.92 -1.86
C ASP A 2 8.96 29.56 -2.53
N ASN A 3 9.28 29.44 -3.82
CA ASN A 3 9.04 28.21 -4.58
C ASN A 3 9.82 27.02 -3.98
N SER A 4 10.93 27.28 -3.29
CA SER A 4 11.73 26.29 -2.56
C SER A 4 10.98 25.68 -1.36
N GLU A 5 10.29 26.49 -0.56
CA GLU A 5 9.52 26.05 0.61
C GLU A 5 8.36 25.11 0.22
N LEU A 6 7.73 25.40 -0.93
CA LEU A 6 6.68 24.56 -1.51
C LEU A 6 7.17 23.19 -1.93
N VAL A 7 8.35 23.13 -2.56
CA VAL A 7 8.96 21.86 -3.00
C VAL A 7 9.33 21.01 -1.79
N SER A 8 9.97 21.58 -0.77
CA SER A 8 10.33 20.82 0.44
C SER A 8 9.11 20.31 1.20
N LEU A 9 8.03 21.09 1.28
CA LEU A 9 6.78 20.64 1.89
C LEU A 9 6.16 19.48 1.09
N ALA A 10 6.24 19.53 -0.24
CA ALA A 10 5.72 18.48 -1.10
C ALA A 10 6.52 17.18 -0.99
N GLU A 11 7.85 17.26 -0.91
CA GLU A 11 8.74 16.12 -0.65
C GLU A 11 8.42 15.46 0.70
N GLN A 12 8.29 16.26 1.77
CA GLN A 12 7.92 15.76 3.09
C GLN A 12 6.55 15.06 3.07
N LYS A 13 5.56 15.63 2.37
CA LYS A 13 4.23 15.02 2.23
C LYS A 13 4.27 13.72 1.46
N PHE A 14 5.11 13.62 0.43
CA PHE A 14 5.34 12.38 -0.29
C PHE A 14 5.93 11.30 0.64
N GLU A 15 6.98 11.62 1.39
CA GLU A 15 7.60 10.68 2.35
C GLU A 15 6.61 10.20 3.41
N GLU A 16 5.80 11.11 3.96
CA GLU A 16 4.74 10.79 4.92
C GLU A 16 3.72 9.80 4.33
N LEU A 17 3.26 10.04 3.10
CA LEU A 17 2.30 9.17 2.42
C LEU A 17 2.92 7.79 2.10
N GLN A 18 4.14 7.77 1.57
CA GLN A 18 4.86 6.54 1.27
C GLN A 18 5.05 5.68 2.52
N SER A 19 5.54 6.29 3.61
CA SER A 19 5.73 5.62 4.90
C SER A 19 4.41 5.07 5.45
N ARG A 20 3.31 5.83 5.32
CA ARG A 20 1.99 5.40 5.76
C ARG A 20 1.47 4.20 4.96
N ILE A 21 1.67 4.18 3.64
CA ILE A 21 1.29 3.04 2.79
C ILE A 21 2.04 1.78 3.24
N TYR A 22 3.36 1.85 3.37
CA TYR A 22 4.16 0.70 3.81
C TYR A 22 3.82 0.26 5.23
N GLY A 23 3.63 1.19 6.16
CA GLY A 23 3.25 0.89 7.54
C GLY A 23 1.93 0.15 7.64
N GLU A 24 0.91 0.60 6.90
CA GLU A 24 -0.40 -0.05 6.87
C GLU A 24 -0.32 -1.47 6.29
N ILE A 25 0.37 -1.63 5.14
CA ILE A 25 0.55 -2.95 4.53
C ILE A 25 1.29 -3.90 5.46
N ASN A 26 2.35 -3.44 6.14
CA ASN A 26 3.08 -4.22 7.13
C ASN A 26 2.19 -4.68 8.30
N ALA A 27 1.39 -3.77 8.84
CA ALA A 27 0.47 -4.08 9.94
C ALA A 27 -0.58 -5.12 9.51
N LEU A 28 -1.16 -4.94 8.33
CA LEU A 28 -2.20 -5.83 7.78
C LEU A 28 -1.63 -7.17 7.36
N LEU A 29 -0.40 -7.22 6.85
CA LEU A 29 0.28 -8.46 6.52
C LEU A 29 0.57 -9.28 7.79
N LYS A 30 1.09 -8.63 8.84
CA LYS A 30 1.30 -9.28 10.15
C LYS A 30 0.00 -9.84 10.71
N TYR A 31 -1.09 -9.09 10.60
CA TYR A 31 -2.40 -9.57 11.00
C TYR A 31 -2.87 -10.76 10.15
N ALA A 32 -2.68 -10.71 8.82
CA ALA A 32 -3.05 -11.78 7.90
C ALA A 32 -2.34 -13.10 8.22
N LYS A 33 -1.04 -13.03 8.57
CA LYS A 33 -0.22 -14.20 8.91
C LYS A 33 -0.64 -14.93 10.19
N LEU A 34 -1.31 -14.22 11.11
CA LEU A 34 -1.55 -14.70 12.48
C LEU A 34 -3.00 -15.14 12.72
N ASN A 35 -3.89 -14.90 11.77
CA ASN A 35 -5.31 -15.13 11.96
C ASN A 35 -5.89 -16.05 10.89
N ALA A 36 -6.94 -16.78 11.25
CA ALA A 36 -7.68 -17.63 10.33
C ALA A 36 -8.52 -16.79 9.35
N LEU A 37 -8.82 -17.38 8.19
CA LEU A 37 -9.47 -16.71 7.06
C LEU A 37 -10.84 -16.10 7.41
N ASP A 38 -11.59 -16.76 8.28
CA ASP A 38 -12.88 -16.28 8.80
C ASP A 38 -12.72 -15.01 9.64
N VAL A 39 -11.65 -14.90 10.42
CA VAL A 39 -11.31 -13.67 11.16
C VAL A 39 -10.92 -12.55 10.20
N LEU A 40 -10.08 -12.86 9.20
CA LEU A 40 -9.63 -11.88 8.21
C LEU A 40 -10.80 -11.28 7.41
N LYS A 41 -11.73 -12.14 6.98
CA LYS A 41 -12.91 -11.75 6.18
C LYS A 41 -13.87 -10.83 6.93
N ASN A 42 -13.93 -10.96 8.26
CA ASN A 42 -14.83 -10.18 9.11
C ASN A 42 -14.17 -8.94 9.73
N ARG A 43 -12.92 -8.62 9.35
CA ARG A 43 -12.22 -7.43 9.84
C ARG A 43 -12.90 -6.15 9.35
N THR A 44 -12.90 -5.11 10.20
CA THR A 44 -13.29 -3.75 9.83
C THR A 44 -12.12 -2.77 10.06
N PRO A 45 -11.70 -1.99 9.04
CA PRO A 45 -12.11 -2.11 7.64
C PRO A 45 -11.72 -3.47 7.05
N THR A 46 -12.45 -3.90 6.02
CA THR A 46 -12.09 -5.09 5.26
C THR A 46 -10.76 -4.88 4.53
N TYR A 47 -10.09 -5.97 4.16
CA TYR A 47 -8.85 -5.87 3.39
C TYR A 47 -9.07 -5.18 2.03
N SER A 48 -10.23 -5.40 1.39
CA SER A 48 -10.58 -4.75 0.13
C SER A 48 -10.83 -3.25 0.28
N GLU A 49 -11.47 -2.81 1.37
CA GLU A 49 -11.58 -1.39 1.70
C GLU A 49 -10.21 -0.75 1.97
N SER A 50 -9.35 -1.43 2.75
CA SER A 50 -7.98 -0.99 2.97
C SER A 50 -7.20 -0.88 1.65
N ALA A 51 -7.31 -1.87 0.75
CA ALA A 51 -6.65 -1.84 -0.56
C ALA A 51 -7.15 -0.67 -1.43
N ALA A 52 -8.45 -0.40 -1.41
CA ALA A 52 -9.02 0.73 -2.13
C ALA A 52 -8.48 2.09 -1.61
N ILE A 53 -8.35 2.24 -0.29
CA ILE A 53 -7.76 3.44 0.33
C ILE A 53 -6.29 3.60 -0.07
N LEU A 54 -5.52 2.51 0.00
CA LEU A 54 -4.10 2.55 -0.38
C LEU A 54 -3.92 2.93 -1.86
N LYS A 55 -4.76 2.41 -2.75
CA LYS A 55 -4.78 2.78 -4.16
C LYS A 55 -5.13 4.27 -4.37
N GLN A 56 -6.00 4.84 -3.56
CA GLN A 56 -6.29 6.28 -3.60
C GLN A 56 -5.05 7.11 -3.19
N TYR A 57 -4.28 6.67 -2.20
CA TYR A 57 -3.04 7.37 -1.84
C TYR A 57 -2.00 7.33 -2.95
N VAL A 58 -1.84 6.20 -3.64
CA VAL A 58 -0.97 6.13 -4.82
C VAL A 58 -1.44 7.10 -5.90
N GLY A 59 -2.75 7.14 -6.20
CA GLY A 59 -3.31 8.09 -7.17
C GLY A 59 -3.19 9.56 -6.76
N ILE A 60 -3.09 9.87 -5.47
CA ILE A 60 -2.76 11.23 -4.99
C ILE A 60 -1.29 11.54 -5.30
N ILE A 61 -0.37 10.60 -5.04
CA ILE A 61 1.06 10.76 -5.33
C ILE A 61 1.31 10.97 -6.83
N GLU A 62 0.61 10.24 -7.70
CA GLU A 62 0.68 10.44 -9.15
C GLU A 62 0.26 11.87 -9.56
N LYS A 63 -0.87 12.35 -9.01
CA LYS A 63 -1.33 13.72 -9.27
C LYS A 63 -0.34 14.77 -8.76
N LEU A 64 0.32 14.52 -7.64
CA LEU A 64 1.36 15.41 -7.14
C LEU A 64 2.54 15.48 -8.13
N GLN A 65 2.93 14.35 -8.73
CA GLN A 65 3.96 14.33 -9.78
C GLN A 65 3.51 15.10 -11.02
N ASP A 66 2.25 14.94 -11.46
CA ASP A 66 1.68 15.68 -12.59
C ASP A 66 1.65 17.21 -12.35
N MET A 67 1.57 17.64 -11.09
CA MET A 67 1.64 19.04 -10.69
C MET A 67 3.08 19.60 -10.66
N GLY A 68 4.08 18.82 -11.05
CA GLY A 68 5.48 19.24 -11.15
C GLY A 68 6.30 19.03 -9.87
N ILE A 69 5.78 18.28 -8.90
CA ILE A 69 6.55 17.89 -7.71
C ILE A 69 7.58 16.82 -8.14
N PRO A 70 8.86 16.95 -7.75
CA PRO A 70 9.94 16.07 -8.21
C PRO A 70 9.92 14.69 -7.52
N ILE A 71 8.81 13.95 -7.66
CA ILE A 71 8.68 12.59 -7.13
C ILE A 71 9.38 11.61 -8.09
N PRO A 72 10.29 10.76 -7.60
CA PRO A 72 10.94 9.75 -8.43
C PRO A 72 9.91 8.77 -9.03
N LYS A 73 9.90 8.63 -10.37
CA LYS A 73 9.00 7.68 -11.07
C LYS A 73 9.10 6.25 -10.54
N GLN A 74 10.32 5.82 -10.23
CA GLN A 74 10.57 4.49 -9.69
C GLN A 74 9.85 4.26 -8.35
N ALA A 75 9.75 5.29 -7.50
CA ALA A 75 9.06 5.17 -6.23
C ALA A 75 7.54 4.99 -6.39
N ILE A 76 6.94 5.60 -7.42
CA ILE A 76 5.53 5.39 -7.76
C ILE A 76 5.30 3.96 -8.24
N VAL A 77 6.14 3.48 -9.16
CA VAL A 77 6.07 2.09 -9.68
C VAL A 77 6.18 1.06 -8.55
N GLU A 78 7.07 1.29 -7.58
CA GLU A 78 7.21 0.42 -6.41
C GLU A 78 5.97 0.44 -5.51
N LEU A 79 5.41 1.62 -5.26
CA LEU A 79 4.17 1.76 -4.50
C LEU A 79 3.00 1.06 -5.20
N GLU A 80 2.84 1.25 -6.51
CA GLU A 80 1.82 0.57 -7.31
C GLU A 80 1.97 -0.95 -7.24
N LYS A 81 3.19 -1.45 -7.39
CA LYS A 81 3.49 -2.88 -7.30
C LYS A 81 3.07 -3.44 -5.95
N ILE A 82 3.52 -2.82 -4.86
CA ILE A 82 3.21 -3.28 -3.50
C ILE A 82 1.70 -3.22 -3.21
N VAL A 83 1.03 -2.14 -3.59
CA VAL A 83 -0.43 -2.03 -3.44
C VAL A 83 -1.18 -3.05 -4.29
N THR A 84 -0.66 -3.40 -5.48
CA THR A 84 -1.24 -4.45 -6.33
C THR A 84 -1.12 -5.83 -5.70
N ILE A 85 0.04 -6.17 -5.11
CA ILE A 85 0.21 -7.43 -4.38
C ILE A 85 -0.72 -7.45 -3.17
N PHE A 86 -0.80 -6.36 -2.41
CA PHE A 86 -1.73 -6.26 -1.28
C PHE A 86 -3.21 -6.40 -1.72
N THR A 87 -3.58 -5.85 -2.87
CA THR A 87 -4.92 -6.03 -3.45
C THR A 87 -5.18 -7.50 -3.77
N SER A 88 -4.17 -8.24 -4.24
CA SER A 88 -4.30 -9.68 -4.48
C SER A 88 -4.54 -10.46 -3.19
N LEU A 89 -3.89 -10.06 -2.09
CA LEU A 89 -4.15 -10.60 -0.75
C LEU A 89 -5.61 -10.34 -0.31
N ALA A 90 -6.12 -9.12 -0.53
CA ALA A 90 -7.50 -8.77 -0.21
C ALA A 90 -8.51 -9.61 -1.00
N VAL A 91 -8.29 -9.76 -2.31
CA VAL A 91 -9.15 -10.58 -3.19
C VAL A 91 -9.17 -12.04 -2.73
N ALA A 92 -8.01 -12.59 -2.36
CA ALA A 92 -7.93 -13.96 -1.88
C ALA A 92 -8.73 -14.17 -0.58
N ILE A 93 -8.72 -13.19 0.34
CA ILE A 93 -9.53 -13.22 1.57
C ILE A 93 -11.03 -13.23 1.23
N ASP A 94 -11.46 -12.35 0.33
CA ASP A 94 -12.87 -12.23 -0.05
C ASP A 94 -13.40 -13.53 -0.69
N GLN A 95 -12.59 -14.11 -1.57
CA GLN A 95 -12.88 -15.35 -2.30
C GLN A 95 -12.67 -16.62 -1.47
N GLN A 96 -12.15 -16.48 -0.24
CA GLN A 96 -11.74 -17.60 0.61
C GLN A 96 -10.71 -18.53 -0.06
N ASP A 97 -9.86 -17.95 -0.91
CA ASP A 97 -8.80 -18.64 -1.62
C ASP A 97 -7.54 -18.73 -0.75
N VAL A 98 -7.33 -19.90 -0.14
CA VAL A 98 -6.19 -20.15 0.76
C VAL A 98 -4.86 -20.17 -0.01
N GLU A 99 -4.85 -20.70 -1.25
CA GLU A 99 -3.64 -20.75 -2.06
C GLU A 99 -3.24 -19.34 -2.52
N GLY A 100 -4.22 -18.58 -3.00
CA GLY A 100 -4.04 -17.16 -3.36
C GLY A 100 -3.58 -16.31 -2.18
N LEU A 101 -4.12 -16.55 -0.98
CA LEU A 101 -3.71 -15.86 0.23
C LEU A 101 -2.24 -16.15 0.56
N GLY A 102 -1.85 -17.44 0.54
CA GLY A 102 -0.47 -17.85 0.79
C GLY A 102 0.51 -17.27 -0.24
N ALA A 103 0.13 -17.27 -1.52
CA ALA A 103 0.94 -16.71 -2.59
C ALA A 103 1.14 -15.19 -2.43
N ALA A 104 0.08 -14.46 -2.08
CA ALA A 104 0.14 -13.01 -1.89
C ALA A 104 0.97 -12.63 -0.64
N ILE A 105 0.84 -13.39 0.46
CA ILE A 105 1.69 -13.22 1.66
C ILE A 105 3.17 -13.42 1.29
N ALA A 106 3.49 -14.50 0.59
CA ALA A 106 4.87 -14.81 0.19
C ALA A 106 5.44 -13.74 -0.75
N ALA A 107 4.63 -13.21 -1.68
CA ALA A 107 5.03 -12.14 -2.56
C ALA A 107 5.33 -10.84 -1.79
N LEU A 108 4.49 -10.47 -0.82
CA LEU A 108 4.74 -9.30 0.03
C LEU A 108 6.01 -9.47 0.88
N ASP A 109 6.29 -10.66 1.38
CA ASP A 109 7.50 -10.95 2.17
C ASP A 109 8.81 -10.83 1.39
N CYS A 110 8.74 -10.88 0.05
CA CYS A 110 9.89 -10.70 -0.82
C CYS A 110 10.14 -9.22 -1.16
N GLU A 111 9.24 -8.30 -0.80
CA GLU A 111 9.39 -6.89 -1.10
C GLU A 111 10.27 -6.18 -0.04
N PRO A 112 11.31 -5.43 -0.45
CA PRO A 112 12.34 -4.92 0.46
C PRO A 112 11.83 -3.88 1.48
N TYR A 113 10.65 -3.29 1.26
CA TYR A 113 10.03 -2.28 2.12
C TYR A 113 8.98 -2.87 3.07
N ILE A 114 8.75 -4.18 2.98
CA ILE A 114 7.83 -4.94 3.82
C ILE A 114 8.66 -5.76 4.82
N LEU A 115 8.37 -5.59 6.12
CA LEU A 115 9.18 -6.09 7.26
C LEU A 115 8.36 -6.91 8.27
#